data_AF-A0A9D7NIN9-F1
#
_entry.id   AF-A0A9D7NIN9-F1
#
_cell.length_a   1.000
_cell.length_b   1.000
_cell.length_c   1.000
_cell.angle_alpha   90.00
_cell.angle_beta   90.00
_cell.angle_gamma   90.00
#
_symmetry.space_group_name_H-M   'P 1'
#
loop_
_entity.id
_entity.type
_entity.pdbx_description
1 polymer ?
#
loop_
_entity_poly.entity_id
_entity_poly.type
_entity_poly.pdbx_seq_one_letter_code
_entity_poly.pdbx_strand_id
1 'polypeptide(L)'
;MKDSIPVFDPAVEGAIGHFDLDFVQRIGEHSAFLKALSDLWTMALYKLRKAQGLQEQGDGPILFSTDGAVQVLKELCAKDPTLKQAVFQEPFGFAQSGEIERAFVQVFGDGVYLLWRDAFEKEQFGKCLVMLKKLV
;
A
#
# COMPACT_ATOMS: atom_id res chain seq x y z
N MET A 1 -8.68 -2.55 -30.95
CA MET A 1 -9.52 -2.09 -29.83
C MET A 1 -8.59 -1.41 -28.85
N LYS A 2 -8.85 -0.16 -28.46
CA LYS A 2 -8.06 0.50 -27.41
C LYS A 2 -8.54 -0.10 -26.10
N ASP A 3 -7.72 -0.94 -25.48
CA ASP A 3 -7.98 -1.50 -24.17
C ASP A 3 -8.16 -0.33 -23.20
N SER A 4 -9.41 -0.06 -22.88
CA SER A 4 -9.82 1.07 -22.07
C SER A 4 -9.31 0.84 -20.66
N ILE A 5 -8.36 1.69 -20.25
CA ILE A 5 -7.96 1.86 -18.85
C ILE A 5 -9.23 2.05 -18.02
N PRO A 6 -9.31 1.46 -16.81
CA PRO A 6 -10.48 1.55 -15.96
C PRO A 6 -11.05 2.97 -15.91
N VAL A 7 -12.39 3.09 -15.93
CA VAL A 7 -13.19 4.33 -15.88
C VAL A 7 -12.96 5.13 -14.58
N PHE A 8 -12.17 4.56 -13.67
CA PHE A 8 -11.80 5.14 -12.39
C PHE A 8 -10.87 6.36 -12.55
N ASP A 9 -11.25 7.50 -11.96
CA ASP A 9 -10.43 8.71 -11.87
C ASP A 9 -9.88 8.90 -10.44
N PRO A 10 -8.58 8.64 -10.21
CA PRO A 10 -7.94 8.83 -8.90
C PRO A 10 -7.94 10.28 -8.40
N ALA A 11 -8.15 11.27 -9.26
CA ALA A 11 -8.27 12.67 -8.87
C ALA A 11 -9.68 13.04 -8.34
N VAL A 12 -10.70 12.21 -8.62
CA VAL A 12 -12.09 12.47 -8.22
C VAL A 12 -12.53 11.53 -7.09
N GLU A 13 -12.10 10.27 -7.11
CA GLU A 13 -12.68 9.25 -6.24
C GLU A 13 -11.67 8.61 -5.25
N GLY A 14 -10.38 8.61 -5.58
CA GLY A 14 -9.38 7.80 -4.86
C GLY A 14 -9.60 6.29 -5.06
N ALA A 15 -8.52 5.52 -5.24
CA ALA A 15 -8.65 4.12 -5.66
C ALA A 15 -8.83 3.24 -4.43
N ILE A 16 -10.08 2.93 -4.07
CA ILE A 16 -10.34 1.92 -3.04
C ILE A 16 -9.96 0.56 -3.65
N GLY A 17 -8.93 -0.07 -3.08
CA GLY A 17 -8.52 -1.41 -3.50
C GLY A 17 -9.66 -2.42 -3.28
N HIS A 18 -9.86 -3.33 -4.23
CA HIS A 18 -10.69 -4.51 -4.01
C HIS A 18 -9.87 -5.56 -3.27
N PHE A 19 -9.80 -5.38 -1.95
CA PHE A 19 -9.07 -6.26 -1.05
C PHE A 19 -9.75 -7.63 -0.92
N ASP A 20 -8.94 -8.69 -0.85
CA ASP A 20 -9.40 -10.02 -0.48
C ASP A 20 -10.07 -10.01 0.91
N LEU A 21 -11.19 -10.75 1.08
CA LEU A 21 -11.97 -10.72 2.31
C LEU A 21 -11.19 -11.23 3.52
N ASP A 22 -10.40 -12.30 3.36
CA ASP A 22 -9.61 -12.87 4.44
C ASP A 22 -8.49 -11.89 4.85
N PHE A 23 -7.92 -11.18 3.88
CA PHE A 23 -6.99 -10.08 4.15
C PHE A 23 -7.67 -8.96 4.95
N VAL A 24 -8.83 -8.48 4.52
CA VAL A 24 -9.57 -7.41 5.23
C VAL A 24 -9.92 -7.82 6.65
N GLN A 25 -10.44 -9.03 6.85
CA GLN A 25 -10.82 -9.53 8.17
C GLN A 25 -9.63 -9.65 9.14
N ARG A 26 -8.44 -10.02 8.62
CA ARG A 26 -7.22 -10.15 9.41
C ARG A 26 -6.59 -8.81 9.80
N ILE A 27 -6.75 -7.79 8.96
CA ILE A 27 -6.18 -6.46 9.17
C ILE A 27 -7.15 -5.51 9.89
N GLY A 28 -8.45 -5.65 9.60
CA GLY A 28 -9.55 -4.81 10.11
C GLY A 28 -10.02 -3.78 9.09
N GLU A 29 -11.33 -3.67 8.89
CA GLU A 29 -11.99 -2.84 7.86
C GLU A 29 -11.67 -1.33 7.94
N HIS A 30 -11.25 -0.84 9.11
CA HIS A 30 -10.93 0.57 9.35
C HIS A 30 -9.43 0.85 9.51
N SER A 31 -8.59 -0.13 9.20
CA SER A 31 -7.13 -0.07 9.34
C SER A 31 -6.53 1.11 8.58
N ALA A 32 -5.60 1.81 9.23
CA ALA A 32 -4.78 2.84 8.61
C ALA A 32 -3.88 2.24 7.52
N PHE A 33 -3.42 1.01 7.71
CA PHE A 33 -2.64 0.26 6.72
C PHE A 33 -3.45 0.00 5.44
N LEU A 34 -4.70 -0.47 5.53
CA LEU A 34 -5.56 -0.67 4.34
C LEU A 34 -5.78 0.63 3.54
N LYS A 35 -6.01 1.74 4.23
CA LYS A 35 -6.15 3.06 3.60
C LYS A 35 -4.86 3.48 2.89
N ALA A 36 -3.72 3.30 3.55
CA ALA A 36 -2.42 3.64 2.96
C ALA A 36 -2.03 2.74 1.77
N LEU A 37 -2.46 1.47 1.76
CA LEU A 37 -2.32 0.58 0.61
C LEU A 37 -3.16 1.08 -0.58
N SER A 38 -4.40 1.50 -0.33
CA SER A 38 -5.27 2.14 -1.34
C SER A 38 -4.60 3.40 -1.91
N ASP A 39 -3.99 4.22 -1.04
CA ASP A 39 -3.29 5.44 -1.44
C ASP A 39 -2.07 5.15 -2.31
N LEU A 40 -1.26 4.14 -1.97
CA LEU A 40 -0.13 3.74 -2.81
C LEU A 40 -0.57 3.39 -4.24
N TRP A 41 -1.67 2.65 -4.37
CA TRP A 41 -2.22 2.29 -5.66
C TRP A 41 -2.82 3.49 -6.39
N THR A 42 -3.56 4.33 -5.66
CA THR A 42 -4.11 5.60 -6.18
C THR A 42 -3.01 6.46 -6.78
N MET A 43 -1.89 6.61 -6.06
CA MET A 43 -0.72 7.33 -6.53
C MET A 43 -0.07 6.67 -7.75
N ALA A 44 0.01 5.34 -7.80
CA ALA A 44 0.57 4.61 -8.95
C ALA A 44 -0.29 4.79 -10.21
N LEU A 45 -1.61 4.66 -10.08
CA LEU A 45 -2.57 4.89 -11.16
C LEU A 45 -2.56 6.34 -11.64
N TYR A 46 -2.54 7.30 -10.71
CA TYR A 46 -2.42 8.73 -11.02
C TYR A 46 -1.18 9.01 -11.87
N LYS A 47 -0.01 8.49 -11.46
CA LYS A 47 1.23 8.63 -12.23
C LYS A 47 1.11 8.02 -13.63
N LEU A 48 0.51 6.84 -13.75
CA LEU A 48 0.33 6.16 -15.03
C LEU A 48 -0.59 6.93 -15.98
N ARG A 49 -1.74 7.42 -15.48
CA ARG A 49 -2.68 8.23 -16.28
C ARG A 49 -2.04 9.55 -16.72
N LYS A 50 -1.33 10.24 -15.81
CA LYS A 50 -0.60 11.48 -16.13
C LYS A 50 0.46 11.25 -17.21
N ALA A 51 1.23 10.16 -17.14
CA ALA A 51 2.24 9.82 -18.14
C ALA A 51 1.64 9.56 -19.54
N GLN A 52 0.36 9.17 -19.61
CA GLN A 52 -0.37 8.95 -20.85
C GLN A 52 -1.15 10.17 -21.34
N GLY A 53 -1.03 11.32 -20.66
CA GLY A 53 -1.79 12.53 -20.99
C GLY A 53 -3.30 12.39 -20.71
N LEU A 54 -3.71 11.45 -19.86
CA LEU A 54 -5.11 11.18 -19.51
C LEU A 54 -5.56 11.91 -18.24
N GLN A 55 -4.77 12.85 -17.74
CA GLN A 55 -5.11 13.71 -16.63
C GLN A 55 -4.81 15.16 -16.96
N GLU A 56 -5.78 16.04 -16.68
CA GLU A 56 -5.60 17.48 -16.71
C GLU A 56 -4.74 17.94 -15.53
N GLN A 57 -4.11 19.11 -15.65
CA GLN A 57 -3.31 19.67 -14.56
C GLN A 57 -4.22 20.03 -13.37
N GLY A 58 -3.99 19.41 -12.20
CA GLY A 58 -4.77 19.63 -10.98
C GLY A 58 -4.04 19.19 -9.70
N ASP A 59 -4.70 19.36 -8.56
CA ASP A 59 -4.18 19.31 -7.16
C ASP A 59 -3.62 17.95 -6.69
N GLY A 60 -3.61 16.92 -7.54
CA GLY A 60 -3.13 15.57 -7.20
C GLY A 60 -4.25 14.56 -6.95
N PRO A 61 -3.90 13.29 -6.67
CA PRO A 61 -4.90 12.28 -6.31
C PRO A 61 -5.51 12.53 -4.93
N ILE A 62 -6.75 12.11 -4.72
CA ILE A 62 -7.36 12.07 -3.39
C ILE A 62 -6.77 10.88 -2.61
N LEU A 63 -6.32 11.14 -1.39
CA LEU A 63 -5.74 10.13 -0.50
C LEU A 63 -6.62 9.97 0.75
N PHE A 64 -6.67 8.75 1.29
CA PHE A 64 -7.51 8.34 2.41
C PHE A 64 -6.74 8.24 3.75
N SER A 65 -5.42 8.22 3.70
CA SER A 65 -4.53 8.13 4.86
C SER A 65 -3.68 9.40 5.01
N THR A 66 -2.77 9.39 5.99
CA THR A 66 -1.85 10.50 6.22
C THR A 66 -0.59 10.37 5.37
N ASP A 67 0.07 11.50 5.07
CA ASP A 67 1.35 11.51 4.36
C ASP A 67 2.41 10.62 5.04
N GLY A 68 2.39 10.56 6.37
CA GLY A 68 3.26 9.69 7.17
C GLY A 68 3.03 8.21 6.89
N ALA A 69 1.78 7.77 6.81
CA ALA A 69 1.42 6.40 6.48
C ALA A 69 1.91 6.01 5.08
N VAL A 70 1.64 6.85 4.09
CA VAL A 70 2.12 6.66 2.71
C VAL A 70 3.65 6.61 2.63
N GLN A 71 4.34 7.50 3.36
CA GLN A 71 5.81 7.52 3.36
C GLN A 71 6.39 6.22 3.94
N VAL A 72 5.83 5.71 5.03
CA VAL A 72 6.28 4.44 5.61
C VAL A 72 6.13 3.29 4.61
N LEU A 73 5.03 3.23 3.86
CA LEU A 73 4.84 2.18 2.86
C LEU A 73 5.73 2.34 1.63
N LYS A 74 6.05 3.57 1.22
CA LYS A 74 7.04 3.81 0.17
C LYS A 74 8.42 3.29 0.57
N GLU A 75 8.85 3.57 1.80
CA GLU A 75 10.12 3.07 2.35
C GLU A 75 10.12 1.55 2.46
N LEU A 76 9.00 0.95 2.90
CA LEU A 76 8.83 -0.50 2.92
C LEU A 76 8.99 -1.10 1.51
N CYS A 77 8.32 -0.55 0.51
CA CYS A 77 8.41 -1.00 -0.88
C CYS A 77 9.79 -0.77 -1.52
N ALA A 78 10.54 0.22 -1.04
CA ALA A 78 11.91 0.48 -1.49
C ALA A 78 12.93 -0.48 -0.85
N LYS A 79 12.56 -1.14 0.26
CA LYS A 79 13.48 -1.98 1.03
C LYS A 79 13.83 -3.28 0.32
N ASP A 80 12.83 -3.98 -0.19
CA ASP A 80 13.00 -5.28 -0.83
C ASP A 80 11.95 -5.50 -1.94
N PRO A 81 12.36 -6.05 -3.12
CA PRO A 81 11.43 -6.35 -4.21
C PRO A 81 10.31 -7.34 -3.84
N THR A 82 10.57 -8.30 -2.96
CA THR A 82 9.59 -9.29 -2.47
C THR A 82 8.50 -8.61 -1.67
N LEU A 83 8.88 -7.72 -0.74
CA LEU A 83 7.93 -6.92 0.03
C LEU A 83 7.09 -6.01 -0.87
N LYS A 84 7.74 -5.36 -1.85
CA LYS A 84 7.02 -4.57 -2.85
C LYS A 84 5.99 -5.43 -3.58
N GLN A 85 6.39 -6.58 -4.10
CA GLN A 85 5.46 -7.47 -4.82
C GLN A 85 4.29 -7.88 -3.93
N ALA A 86 4.54 -8.34 -2.71
CA ALA A 86 3.48 -8.74 -1.78
C ALA A 86 2.50 -7.60 -1.49
N VAL A 87 3.01 -6.41 -1.19
CA VAL A 87 2.22 -5.19 -0.93
C VAL A 87 1.37 -4.78 -2.13
N PHE A 88 1.79 -5.09 -3.37
CA PHE A 88 1.03 -4.76 -4.57
C PHE A 88 0.15 -5.91 -5.10
N GLN A 89 0.31 -7.15 -4.61
CA GLN A 89 -0.40 -8.32 -5.12
C GLN A 89 -1.50 -8.81 -4.18
N GLU A 90 -1.19 -9.02 -2.89
CA GLU A 90 -2.16 -9.52 -1.91
C GLU A 90 -3.39 -8.61 -1.81
N PRO A 91 -3.25 -7.28 -1.75
CA PRO A 91 -4.41 -6.41 -1.56
C PRO A 91 -5.34 -6.31 -2.78
N PHE A 92 -5.01 -6.97 -3.89
CA PHE A 92 -5.83 -7.01 -5.11
C PHE A 92 -6.21 -8.44 -5.49
N GLY A 93 -5.98 -9.41 -4.59
CA GLY A 93 -6.28 -10.83 -4.84
C GLY A 93 -5.36 -11.48 -5.87
N PHE A 94 -4.21 -10.88 -6.20
CA PHE A 94 -3.21 -11.47 -7.10
C PHE A 94 -2.23 -12.40 -6.37
N ALA A 95 -2.26 -12.44 -5.03
CA ALA A 95 -1.48 -13.35 -4.20
C ALA A 95 -2.37 -14.00 -3.12
N GLN A 96 -1.86 -15.08 -2.52
CA GLN A 96 -2.54 -15.77 -1.42
C GLN A 96 -2.58 -14.89 -0.15
N SER A 97 -3.66 -14.99 0.62
CA SER A 97 -3.73 -14.37 1.94
C SER A 97 -2.53 -14.81 2.81
N GLY A 98 -1.89 -13.85 3.45
CA GLY A 98 -0.66 -14.00 4.25
C GLY A 98 0.62 -13.58 3.54
N GLU A 99 0.58 -13.15 2.27
CA GLU A 99 1.80 -12.93 1.50
C GLU A 99 2.66 -11.78 2.03
N ILE A 100 2.06 -10.66 2.44
CA ILE A 100 2.78 -9.55 3.07
C ILE A 100 3.48 -10.03 4.33
N GLU A 101 2.80 -10.80 5.19
CA GLU A 101 3.38 -11.32 6.43
C GLU A 101 4.54 -12.27 6.14
N ARG A 102 4.39 -13.19 5.18
CA ARG A 102 5.46 -14.08 4.73
C ARG A 102 6.65 -13.31 4.18
N ALA A 103 6.42 -12.27 3.36
CA ALA A 103 7.49 -11.41 2.85
C ALA A 103 8.21 -10.66 3.98
N PHE A 104 7.49 -10.21 5.01
CA PHE A 104 8.10 -9.64 6.21
C PHE A 104 8.97 -10.67 6.95
N VAL A 105 8.48 -11.90 7.15
CA VAL A 105 9.26 -12.97 7.78
C VAL A 105 10.54 -13.25 7.00
N GLN A 106 10.46 -13.33 5.68
CA GLN A 106 11.60 -13.59 4.82
C GLN A 106 12.65 -12.46 4.86
N VAL A 107 12.22 -11.20 4.88
CA VAL A 107 13.13 -10.04 4.81
C VAL A 107 13.63 -9.61 6.19
N PHE A 108 12.82 -9.76 7.23
CA PHE A 108 13.08 -9.17 8.55
C PHE A 108 13.07 -10.17 9.71
N GLY A 109 12.60 -11.40 9.51
CA GLY A 109 12.47 -12.43 10.54
C GLY A 109 11.08 -12.49 11.19
N ASP A 110 10.89 -13.56 11.98
CA ASP A 110 9.60 -13.89 12.59
C ASP A 110 9.08 -12.82 13.55
N GLY A 111 7.76 -12.59 13.52
CA GLY A 111 7.05 -11.71 14.46
C GLY A 111 7.25 -10.20 14.23
N VAL A 112 8.15 -9.79 13.31
CA VAL A 112 8.40 -8.37 13.01
C VAL A 112 7.17 -7.72 12.39
N TYR A 113 6.45 -8.45 11.53
CA TYR A 113 5.26 -7.93 10.86
C TYR A 113 4.21 -7.40 11.84
N LEU A 114 3.83 -8.21 12.84
CA LEU A 114 2.80 -7.82 13.82
C LEU A 114 3.23 -6.60 14.62
N LEU A 115 4.48 -6.55 15.09
CA LEU A 115 5.01 -5.41 15.82
C LEU A 115 5.04 -4.13 14.98
N TRP A 116 5.42 -4.25 13.71
CA TRP A 116 5.46 -3.14 12.77
C TRP A 116 4.05 -2.65 12.43
N ARG A 117 3.12 -3.57 12.14
CA ARG A 117 1.72 -3.26 11.83
C ARG A 117 1.04 -2.58 13.00
N ASP A 118 1.21 -3.10 14.21
CA ASP A 118 0.62 -2.50 15.41
C ASP A 118 1.17 -1.10 15.69
N ALA A 119 2.45 -0.84 15.37
CA ALA A 119 3.03 0.50 15.42
C ALA A 119 2.44 1.40 14.32
N PHE A 120 2.21 0.86 13.13
CA PHE A 120 1.60 1.56 11.99
C PHE A 120 0.18 2.00 12.30
N GLU A 121 -0.65 1.08 12.81
CA GLU A 121 -2.05 1.34 13.20
C GLU A 121 -2.17 2.36 14.34
N LYS A 122 -1.14 2.47 15.19
CA LYS A 122 -1.04 3.50 16.24
C LYS A 122 -0.39 4.80 15.76
N GLU A 123 -0.23 4.97 14.45
CA GLU A 123 0.40 6.12 13.81
C GLU A 123 1.83 6.42 14.31
N GLN A 124 2.52 5.41 14.83
CA GLN A 124 3.91 5.50 15.29
C GLN A 124 4.86 5.36 14.09
N PHE A 125 4.69 6.20 13.06
CA PHE A 125 5.40 6.09 11.79
C PHE A 125 6.92 6.16 11.94
N GLY A 126 7.43 7.02 12.84
CA GLY A 126 8.86 7.09 13.15
C GLY A 126 9.42 5.77 13.68
N LYS A 127 8.66 5.05 14.51
CA LYS A 127 9.03 3.71 15.01
C LYS A 127 9.04 2.69 13.88
N CYS A 128 8.04 2.73 12.99
CA CYS A 128 7.97 1.88 11.81
C CYS A 128 9.22 2.05 10.94
N LEU A 129 9.59 3.29 10.61
CA LEU A 129 10.78 3.59 9.82
C LEU A 129 12.08 3.11 10.50
N VAL A 130 12.19 3.27 11.81
CA VAL A 130 13.36 2.77 12.56
C VAL A 130 13.44 1.24 12.49
N MET A 131 12.32 0.53 12.62
CA MET A 131 12.29 -0.94 12.48
C MET A 131 12.75 -1.37 11.09
N LEU A 132 12.30 -0.70 10.02
CA LEU A 132 12.74 -0.98 8.65
C LEU A 132 14.25 -0.73 8.42
N LYS A 133 14.87 0.16 9.21
CA LYS A 133 16.30 0.47 9.11
C LYS A 133 17.19 -0.50 9.89
N LYS A 134 16.72 -1.01 11.03
CA LYS A 134 17.52 -1.81 11.98
C LYS A 134 17.75 -3.27 11.57
N LEU A 135 17.11 -3.72 10.50
CA LEU A 135 17.04 -5.15 10.13
C LEU A 135 17.83 -5.45 8.85
N VAL A 136 18.99 -4.80 8.68
CA VAL A 136 20.01 -5.08 7.63
C VAL A 136 21.33 -5.41 8.29
#